data_AF-A0A142CV85-F1
#
_entry.id   AF-A0A142CV85-F1
#
_cell.length_a   1.000
_cell.length_b   1.000
_cell.length_c   1.000
_cell.angle_alpha   90.00
_cell.angle_beta   90.00
_cell.angle_gamma   90.00
#
_symmetry.space_group_name_H-M   'P 1'
#
loop_
_entity.id
_entity.type
_entity.pdbx_description
1 polymer ?
#
loop_
_entity_poly.entity_id
_entity_poly.type
_entity_poly.pdbx_seq_one_letter_code
_entity_poly.pdbx_strand_id
1 'polypeptide(L)'
;MKQEALIIAIDKEVGAVALVSVPYEYFERVTDEFSGIKHVKELEGDREKYLKEYFKPTLEKVQRKYPLEVKYYVKVDKYFWEDVEYLAKWGLELIVDDGLWSAVRDRFLDVQISLVKEGDIKNRIRKLKRELIKAKQEGDVRKEDDIFSKLKLEKRRRTLIMIADNYLHLKKRAIDKERRQRGRKH
;
A
#
# COMPACT_ATOMS: atom_id res chain seq x y z
N MET A 1 4.58 -11.36 -23.98
CA MET A 1 4.22 -10.35 -22.97
C MET A 1 5.51 -9.80 -22.40
N LYS A 2 5.72 -8.48 -22.44
CA LYS A 2 6.89 -7.88 -21.77
C LYS A 2 6.71 -8.10 -20.27
N GLN A 3 7.75 -8.59 -19.61
CA GLN A 3 7.77 -8.78 -18.16
C GLN A 3 7.90 -7.39 -17.53
N GLU A 4 6.83 -6.90 -16.91
CA GLU A 4 6.78 -5.56 -16.33
C GLU A 4 7.24 -5.60 -14.88
N ALA A 5 8.14 -4.70 -14.51
CA ALA A 5 8.61 -4.58 -13.13
C ALA A 5 7.44 -4.20 -12.21
N LEU A 6 7.36 -4.79 -11.02
CA LEU A 6 6.24 -4.61 -10.09
C LEU A 6 6.63 -3.76 -8.88
N ILE A 7 5.69 -2.95 -8.40
CA ILE A 7 5.71 -2.41 -7.04
C ILE A 7 4.69 -3.19 -6.24
N ILE A 8 5.14 -3.71 -5.10
CA ILE A 8 4.33 -4.56 -4.22
C ILE A 8 4.23 -3.85 -2.88
N ALA A 9 3.02 -3.76 -2.32
CA ALA A 9 2.77 -3.28 -0.98
C ALA A 9 2.07 -4.35 -0.15
N ILE A 10 2.53 -4.54 1.08
CA ILE A 10 2.01 -5.53 2.02
C ILE A 10 1.64 -4.82 3.31
N ASP A 11 0.38 -4.95 3.71
CA ASP A 11 -0.10 -4.49 5.01
C ASP A 11 -0.63 -5.67 5.83
N LYS A 12 -0.45 -5.62 7.15
CA LYS A 12 -0.82 -6.70 8.06
C LYS A 12 -1.63 -6.17 9.24
N GLU A 13 -2.75 -6.85 9.51
CA GLU A 13 -3.50 -6.72 10.74
C GLU A 13 -3.35 -7.97 11.64
N VAL A 14 -3.87 -7.89 12.87
CA VAL A 14 -4.06 -9.07 13.72
C VAL A 14 -4.97 -10.06 12.97
N GLY A 15 -4.37 -11.16 12.50
CA GLY A 15 -5.07 -12.27 11.85
C GLY A 15 -5.47 -12.03 10.39
N ALA A 16 -4.82 -11.11 9.66
CA ALA A 16 -4.98 -11.00 8.21
C ALA A 16 -3.80 -10.24 7.58
N VAL A 17 -3.56 -10.46 6.29
CA VAL A 17 -2.57 -9.73 5.49
C VAL A 17 -3.13 -9.46 4.09
N ALA A 18 -2.88 -8.25 3.57
CA ALA A 18 -3.23 -7.87 2.21
C ALA A 18 -1.95 -7.62 1.43
N LEU A 19 -1.98 -8.05 0.17
CA LEU A 19 -0.92 -7.80 -0.80
C LEU A 19 -1.53 -7.02 -1.96
N VAL A 20 -0.90 -5.91 -2.32
CA VAL A 20 -1.23 -5.09 -3.47
C VAL A 20 -0.05 -5.13 -4.42
N SER A 21 -0.28 -5.41 -5.70
CA SER A 21 0.77 -5.34 -6.73
C SER A 21 0.29 -4.53 -7.92
N VAL A 22 1.19 -3.69 -8.44
CA VAL A 22 0.96 -2.84 -9.60
C VAL A 22 2.21 -2.83 -10.47
N PRO A 23 2.09 -2.94 -11.81
CA PRO A 23 3.23 -2.70 -12.68
C PRO A 23 3.72 -1.26 -12.56
N TYR A 24 5.03 -1.09 -12.57
CA TYR A 24 5.71 0.17 -12.32
C TYR A 24 5.22 1.28 -13.26
N GLU A 25 4.93 0.96 -14.52
CA GLU A 25 4.42 1.93 -15.50
C GLU A 25 3.04 2.50 -15.16
N TYR A 26 2.22 1.79 -14.37
CA TYR A 26 0.91 2.24 -13.91
C TYR A 26 0.93 2.83 -12.50
N PHE A 27 2.05 2.77 -11.78
CA PHE A 27 2.14 3.19 -10.39
C PHE A 27 1.66 4.62 -10.15
N GLU A 28 2.12 5.55 -11.00
CA GLU A 28 1.68 6.95 -10.99
C GLU A 28 0.17 7.07 -11.18
N ARG A 29 -0.35 6.46 -12.26
CA ARG A 29 -1.77 6.57 -12.64
C ARG A 29 -2.70 5.94 -11.60
N VAL A 30 -2.29 4.80 -11.03
CA VAL A 30 -3.05 4.12 -9.97
C VAL A 30 -3.09 4.99 -8.73
N THR A 31 -1.94 5.45 -8.23
CA THR A 31 -1.89 6.22 -6.98
C THR A 31 -2.59 7.58 -7.08
N ASP A 32 -2.58 8.22 -8.24
CA ASP A 32 -3.27 9.50 -8.46
C ASP A 32 -4.82 9.35 -8.40
N GLU A 33 -5.39 8.21 -8.81
CA GLU A 33 -6.83 7.92 -8.69
C GLU A 33 -7.29 7.79 -7.22
N PHE A 34 -6.35 7.52 -6.30
CA PHE A 34 -6.61 7.46 -4.85
C PHE A 34 -6.26 8.75 -4.11
N SER A 35 -5.96 9.86 -4.81
CA SER A 35 -5.57 11.13 -4.18
C SER A 35 -6.61 11.71 -3.20
N GLY A 36 -7.90 11.46 -3.44
CA GLY A 36 -9.00 11.84 -2.55
C GLY A 36 -9.38 10.78 -1.50
N ILE A 37 -8.75 9.60 -1.55
CA ILE A 37 -8.99 8.52 -0.59
C ILE A 37 -8.10 8.72 0.62
N LYS A 38 -8.72 8.64 1.80
CA LYS A 38 -8.07 8.73 3.10
C LYS A 38 -7.81 7.34 3.64
N HIS A 39 -6.79 7.26 4.48
CA HIS A 39 -6.55 6.08 5.29
C HIS A 39 -7.67 5.92 6.32
N VAL A 40 -8.22 4.72 6.49
CA VAL A 40 -9.39 4.51 7.38
C VAL A 40 -9.10 4.84 8.86
N LYS A 41 -7.88 4.59 9.33
CA LYS A 41 -7.37 5.03 10.63
C LYS A 41 -7.41 6.57 10.83
N GLU A 42 -7.44 7.37 9.76
CA GLU A 42 -7.48 8.84 9.79
C GLU A 42 -8.90 9.42 9.73
N LEU A 43 -9.92 8.57 9.66
CA LEU A 43 -11.31 9.00 9.55
C LEU A 43 -11.96 9.14 10.93
N GLU A 44 -12.61 10.29 11.09
CA GLU A 44 -13.62 10.56 12.12
C GLU A 44 -15.00 10.17 11.56
N GLY A 45 -15.82 9.46 12.34
CA GLY A 45 -17.16 9.03 11.93
C GLY A 45 -17.25 7.60 11.38
N ASP A 46 -18.24 7.35 10.51
CA ASP A 46 -18.58 5.99 10.04
C ASP A 46 -17.60 5.48 8.98
N ARG A 47 -16.56 4.80 9.48
CA ARG A 47 -15.53 4.12 8.68
C ARG A 47 -16.09 3.04 7.77
N GLU A 48 -17.18 2.38 8.14
CA GLU A 48 -17.76 1.30 7.32
C GLU A 48 -18.43 1.86 6.08
N LYS A 49 -19.26 2.88 6.29
CA LYS A 49 -19.90 3.62 5.21
C LYS A 49 -18.85 4.17 4.26
N TYR A 50 -17.80 4.78 4.80
CA TYR A 50 -16.68 5.27 3.99
C TYR A 50 -16.05 4.19 3.12
N LEU A 51 -15.69 3.05 3.71
CA LEU A 51 -15.04 1.96 2.97
C LEU A 51 -15.94 1.40 1.86
N LYS A 52 -17.25 1.33 2.08
CA LYS A 52 -18.21 0.78 1.11
C LYS A 52 -18.62 1.74 0.02
N GLU A 53 -18.78 3.02 0.33
CA GLU A 53 -19.33 4.02 -0.59
C GLU A 53 -18.24 4.80 -1.34
N TYR A 54 -17.02 4.87 -0.79
CA TYR A 54 -15.93 5.66 -1.39
C TYR A 54 -14.73 4.80 -1.79
N PHE A 55 -14.18 4.03 -0.84
CA PHE A 55 -12.97 3.25 -1.12
C PHE A 55 -13.24 2.10 -2.09
N LYS A 56 -14.22 1.24 -1.79
CA LYS A 56 -14.55 0.06 -2.61
C LYS A 56 -14.90 0.43 -4.07
N PRO A 57 -15.76 1.43 -4.35
CA PRO A 57 -16.05 1.82 -5.73
C PRO A 57 -14.82 2.37 -6.46
N THR A 58 -13.98 3.13 -5.76
CA THR A 58 -12.71 3.62 -6.33
C THR A 58 -11.78 2.46 -6.67
N LEU A 59 -11.61 1.50 -5.76
CA LEU A 59 -10.80 0.31 -6.00
C LEU A 59 -11.31 -0.49 -7.21
N GLU A 60 -12.61 -0.79 -7.27
CA GLU A 60 -13.20 -1.53 -8.38
C GLU A 60 -13.06 -0.80 -9.72
N LYS A 61 -13.21 0.52 -9.74
CA LYS A 61 -12.96 1.34 -10.93
C LYS A 61 -11.51 1.23 -11.40
N VAL A 62 -10.56 1.35 -10.48
CA VAL A 62 -9.13 1.30 -10.79
C VAL A 62 -8.73 -0.09 -11.28
N GLN A 63 -9.21 -1.17 -10.65
CA GLN A 63 -8.93 -2.55 -11.08
C GLN A 63 -9.49 -2.89 -12.47
N ARG A 64 -10.57 -2.22 -12.91
CA ARG A 64 -11.08 -2.35 -14.29
C ARG A 64 -10.23 -1.58 -15.31
N LYS A 65 -9.56 -0.50 -14.87
CA LYS A 65 -8.84 0.43 -15.75
C LYS A 65 -7.35 0.10 -15.88
N TYR A 66 -6.75 -0.47 -14.83
CA TYR A 66 -5.33 -0.74 -14.73
C TYR A 66 -5.09 -2.12 -14.13
N PRO A 67 -3.93 -2.75 -14.42
CA PRO A 67 -3.52 -4.04 -13.85
C PRO A 67 -3.11 -3.90 -12.36
N LEU A 68 -4.06 -3.52 -11.51
CA LEU A 68 -3.92 -3.48 -10.05
C LEU A 68 -4.48 -4.77 -9.45
N GLU A 69 -3.63 -5.56 -8.83
CA GLU A 69 -4.05 -6.77 -8.12
C GLU A 69 -4.05 -6.53 -6.61
N VAL A 70 -5.08 -7.04 -5.94
CA VAL A 70 -5.18 -7.03 -4.48
C VAL A 70 -5.58 -8.41 -4.00
N LYS A 71 -4.72 -9.04 -3.20
CA LYS A 71 -4.93 -10.35 -2.58
C LYS A 71 -5.13 -10.21 -1.07
N TYR A 72 -5.98 -11.06 -0.50
CA TYR A 72 -6.26 -11.11 0.92
C TYR A 72 -5.99 -12.51 1.46
N TYR A 73 -5.30 -12.59 2.60
CA TYR A 73 -5.03 -13.83 3.30
C TYR A 73 -5.46 -13.70 4.75
N VAL A 74 -6.07 -14.76 5.28
CA VAL A 74 -6.54 -14.85 6.67
C VAL A 74 -5.41 -15.03 7.69
N LYS A 75 -4.16 -15.23 7.23
CA LYS A 75 -2.95 -15.28 8.04
C LYS A 75 -1.72 -15.25 7.14
N VAL A 76 -0.57 -15.01 7.76
CA VAL A 76 0.75 -15.13 7.13
C VAL A 76 1.14 -16.61 7.18
N ASP A 77 0.92 -17.34 6.10
CA ASP A 77 1.26 -18.76 5.97
C ASP A 77 2.03 -19.04 4.67
N LYS A 78 2.23 -20.33 4.35
CA LYS A 78 2.99 -20.73 3.15
C LYS A 78 2.42 -20.15 1.85
N TYR A 79 1.09 -20.03 1.73
CA TYR A 79 0.47 -19.56 0.49
C TYR A 79 0.67 -18.07 0.29
N PHE A 80 0.60 -17.30 1.38
CA PHE A 80 1.00 -15.89 1.36
C PHE A 80 2.44 -15.74 0.90
N TRP A 81 3.36 -16.53 1.46
CA TRP A 81 4.77 -16.44 1.11
C TRP A 81 5.08 -16.88 -0.32
N GLU A 82 4.46 -17.96 -0.80
CA GLU A 82 4.59 -18.42 -2.19
C GLU A 82 4.20 -17.32 -3.18
N ASP A 83 3.11 -16.60 -2.92
CA ASP A 83 2.67 -15.48 -3.77
C ASP A 83 3.63 -14.28 -3.70
N VAL A 84 4.12 -13.92 -2.51
CA VAL A 84 5.09 -12.82 -2.36
C VAL A 84 6.39 -13.14 -3.11
N GLU A 85 6.93 -14.35 -2.92
CA GLU A 85 8.15 -14.80 -3.59
C GLU A 85 7.97 -14.89 -5.10
N TYR A 86 6.81 -15.37 -5.56
CA TYR A 86 6.47 -15.38 -6.97
C TYR A 86 6.52 -13.96 -7.56
N LEU A 87 5.80 -13.01 -6.95
CA LEU A 87 5.75 -11.62 -7.43
C LEU A 87 7.11 -10.91 -7.32
N ALA A 88 7.88 -11.18 -6.26
CA ALA A 88 9.18 -10.57 -6.03
C ALA A 88 10.21 -10.91 -7.11
N LYS A 89 10.04 -12.00 -7.87
CA LYS A 89 10.87 -12.31 -9.06
C LYS A 89 10.86 -11.19 -10.10
N TRP A 90 9.79 -10.39 -10.13
CA TRP A 90 9.64 -9.22 -10.99
C TRP A 90 9.53 -7.93 -10.18
N GLY A 91 9.75 -7.99 -8.87
CA GLY A 91 9.58 -6.86 -7.98
C GLY A 91 10.74 -5.88 -8.09
N LEU A 92 10.41 -4.63 -8.45
CA LEU A 92 11.32 -3.51 -8.33
C LEU A 92 11.37 -3.01 -6.88
N GLU A 93 10.22 -3.03 -6.21
CA GLU A 93 10.08 -2.55 -4.84
C GLU A 93 9.04 -3.33 -4.04
N LEU A 94 9.35 -3.61 -2.79
CA LEU A 94 8.50 -4.24 -1.79
C LEU A 94 8.35 -3.31 -0.58
N ILE A 95 7.15 -2.76 -0.43
CA ILE A 95 6.78 -1.82 0.61
C ILE A 95 6.02 -2.59 1.69
N VAL A 96 6.45 -2.53 2.94
CA VAL A 96 5.99 -3.49 3.97
C VAL A 96 5.64 -2.80 5.28
N ASP A 97 4.50 -3.20 5.83
CA ASP A 97 4.09 -2.91 7.22
C ASP A 97 5.19 -3.25 8.23
N ASP A 98 5.28 -2.43 9.26
CA ASP A 98 6.30 -2.53 10.31
C ASP A 98 6.26 -3.89 11.03
N GLY A 99 5.08 -4.50 11.16
CA GLY A 99 4.87 -5.80 11.80
C GLY A 99 5.32 -7.01 10.97
N LEU A 100 5.60 -6.83 9.67
CA LEU A 100 6.17 -7.85 8.79
C LEU A 100 7.62 -7.59 8.40
N TRP A 101 8.14 -6.40 8.72
CA TRP A 101 9.44 -5.93 8.26
C TRP A 101 10.58 -6.93 8.46
N SER A 102 10.79 -7.44 9.68
CA SER A 102 11.90 -8.35 9.96
C SER A 102 11.81 -9.63 9.12
N ALA A 103 10.61 -10.22 9.04
CA ALA A 103 10.40 -11.46 8.29
C ALA A 103 10.61 -11.27 6.78
N VAL A 104 10.20 -10.13 6.22
CA VAL A 104 10.47 -9.82 4.81
C VAL A 104 11.94 -9.53 4.60
N ARG A 105 12.55 -8.67 5.42
CA ARG A 105 13.96 -8.28 5.27
C ARG A 105 14.87 -9.51 5.30
N ASP A 106 14.66 -10.42 6.24
CA ASP A 106 15.50 -11.60 6.39
C ASP A 106 15.30 -12.59 5.23
N ARG A 107 14.09 -12.65 4.65
CA ARG A 107 13.77 -13.52 3.50
C ARG A 107 14.28 -13.00 2.16
N PHE A 108 14.32 -11.68 1.99
CA PHE A 108 14.68 -11.02 0.72
C PHE A 108 16.02 -10.27 0.78
N LEU A 109 16.86 -10.57 1.77
CA LEU A 109 18.14 -9.89 2.00
C LEU A 109 19.06 -9.93 0.77
N ASP A 110 19.09 -11.06 0.08
CA ASP A 110 19.97 -11.32 -1.08
C ASP A 110 19.26 -11.16 -2.43
N VAL A 111 18.04 -10.63 -2.42
CA VAL A 111 17.24 -10.43 -3.64
C VAL A 111 17.41 -8.99 -4.12
N GLN A 112 17.55 -8.80 -5.44
CA GLN A 112 17.66 -7.48 -6.07
C GLN A 112 16.30 -6.75 -6.12
N ILE A 113 15.74 -6.45 -4.95
CA ILE A 113 14.48 -5.72 -4.78
C ILE A 113 14.65 -4.61 -3.76
N SER A 114 14.10 -3.42 -4.04
CA SER A 114 14.09 -2.31 -3.08
C SER A 114 13.15 -2.66 -1.92
N LEU A 115 13.66 -2.77 -0.70
CA LEU A 115 12.84 -2.97 0.50
C LEU A 115 12.53 -1.64 1.18
N VAL A 116 11.25 -1.33 1.37
CA VAL A 116 10.80 -0.09 2.02
C VAL A 116 9.91 -0.40 3.21
N LYS A 117 10.34 0.04 4.39
CA LYS A 117 9.56 -0.07 5.63
C LYS A 117 8.52 1.05 5.72
N GLU A 118 7.28 0.72 6.06
CA GLU A 118 6.18 1.69 6.21
C GLU A 118 6.53 2.85 7.14
N GLY A 119 7.00 2.54 8.35
CA GLY A 119 7.32 3.54 9.38
C GLY A 119 8.35 4.57 8.92
N ASP A 120 9.24 4.17 7.99
CA ASP A 120 10.25 5.06 7.43
C ASP A 120 9.68 6.06 6.43
N ILE A 121 8.60 5.70 5.70
CA ILE A 121 7.97 6.57 4.70
C ILE A 121 7.50 7.87 5.36
N LYS A 122 6.80 7.77 6.50
CA LYS A 122 6.30 8.95 7.24
C LYS A 122 7.45 9.86 7.68
N ASN A 123 8.54 9.26 8.16
CA ASN A 123 9.74 9.99 8.59
C ASN A 123 10.44 10.68 7.41
N ARG A 124 10.58 10.00 6.27
CA ARG A 124 11.14 10.55 5.03
C ARG A 124 10.29 11.71 4.49
N ILE A 125 8.96 11.56 4.45
CA ILE A 125 8.05 12.65 4.06
C ILE A 125 8.25 13.88 4.96
N ARG A 126 8.32 13.69 6.29
CA ARG A 126 8.52 14.81 7.23
C ARG A 126 9.88 15.48 7.02
N LYS A 127 10.94 14.71 6.78
CA LYS A 127 12.28 15.21 6.48
C LYS A 127 12.29 16.02 5.18
N LEU A 128 11.77 15.46 4.09
CA LEU A 128 11.70 16.11 2.77
C LEU A 128 10.90 17.42 2.83
N LYS A 129 9.80 17.48 3.59
CA LYS A 129 9.06 18.74 3.78
C LYS A 129 9.91 19.84 4.43
N ARG A 130 10.75 19.50 5.42
CA ARG A 130 11.66 20.44 6.07
C ARG A 130 12.77 20.89 5.13
N GLU A 131 13.32 19.96 4.35
CA GLU A 131 14.34 20.27 3.34
C GLU A 131 13.77 21.17 2.24
N LEU A 132 12.52 20.95 1.82
CA LEU A 132 11.85 21.80 0.83
C LEU A 132 11.68 23.24 1.33
N ILE A 133 11.33 23.43 2.61
CA ILE A 133 11.24 24.77 3.21
C ILE A 133 12.60 25.47 3.17
N LYS A 134 13.68 24.76 3.49
CA LYS A 134 15.04 25.31 3.44
C LYS A 134 15.46 25.66 2.01
N ALA A 135 15.22 24.76 1.04
CA ALA A 135 15.55 25.01 -0.36
C ALA A 135 14.82 26.26 -0.90
N LYS A 136 13.55 26.45 -0.51
CA LYS A 136 12.77 27.66 -0.84
C LYS A 136 13.33 28.93 -0.23
N GLN A 137 13.83 28.86 1.00
CA GLN A 137 14.48 29.99 1.66
C GLN A 137 15.83 30.34 0.99
N GLU A 138 16.52 29.33 0.48
CA GLU A 138 17.80 29.44 -0.24
C GLU A 138 17.64 29.84 -1.72
N GLY A 139 16.44 29.73 -2.29
CA GLY A 139 16.16 30.00 -3.71
C GLY A 139 16.72 28.94 -4.67
N ASP A 140 17.01 27.73 -4.18
CA ASP A 140 17.62 26.65 -4.96
C ASP A 140 16.56 25.82 -5.70
N VAL A 141 16.17 26.31 -6.88
CA VAL A 141 15.11 25.69 -7.71
C VAL A 141 15.42 24.23 -8.07
N ARG A 142 16.68 23.89 -8.37
CA ARG A 142 17.05 22.51 -8.73
C ARG A 142 16.83 21.54 -7.56
N LYS A 143 17.22 21.98 -6.37
CA LYS A 143 17.03 21.21 -5.14
C LYS A 143 15.55 21.12 -4.76
N GLU A 144 14.77 22.17 -4.99
CA GLU A 144 13.31 22.13 -4.83
C GLU A 144 12.67 21.03 -5.70
N ASP A 145 13.02 20.98 -6.99
CA ASP A 145 12.48 20.00 -7.95
C ASP A 145 12.83 18.56 -7.59
N ASP A 146 14.08 18.31 -7.18
CA ASP A 146 14.52 16.99 -6.71
C ASP A 146 13.78 16.56 -5.44
N ILE A 147 13.64 17.46 -4.46
CA ILE A 147 12.89 17.19 -3.23
C ILE A 147 11.41 16.95 -3.54
N PHE A 148 10.82 17.71 -4.46
CA PHE A 148 9.42 17.54 -4.85
C PHE A 148 9.16 16.16 -5.48
N SER A 149 10.06 15.73 -6.36
CA SER A 149 10.03 14.42 -7.01
C SER A 149 10.11 13.27 -5.98
N LYS A 150 11.04 13.37 -5.02
CA LYS A 150 11.17 12.42 -3.91
C LYS A 150 9.93 12.42 -3.01
N LEU A 151 9.37 13.59 -2.71
CA LEU A 151 8.16 13.71 -1.90
C LEU A 151 6.96 13.07 -2.59
N LYS A 152 6.86 13.22 -3.92
CA LYS A 152 5.81 12.57 -4.73
C LYS A 152 5.93 11.06 -4.63
N LEU A 153 7.13 10.51 -4.81
CA LEU A 153 7.39 9.07 -4.69
C LEU A 153 6.99 8.52 -3.32
N GLU A 154 7.42 9.15 -2.22
CA GLU A 154 7.09 8.68 -0.87
C GLU A 154 5.58 8.76 -0.58
N LYS A 155 4.89 9.79 -1.08
CA LYS A 155 3.42 9.87 -0.97
C LYS A 155 2.74 8.72 -1.71
N ARG A 156 3.23 8.35 -2.89
CA ARG A 156 2.68 7.24 -3.69
C ARG A 156 2.88 5.88 -3.00
N ARG A 157 4.06 5.66 -2.40
CA ARG A 157 4.31 4.48 -1.57
C ARG A 157 3.30 4.38 -0.42
N ARG A 158 3.08 5.50 0.29
CA ARG A 158 2.05 5.59 1.34
C ARG A 158 0.64 5.28 0.81
N THR A 159 0.31 5.72 -0.40
CA THR A 159 -0.99 5.42 -1.02
C THR A 159 -1.16 3.91 -1.27
N LEU A 160 -0.12 3.19 -1.72
CA LEU A 160 -0.24 1.73 -1.91
C LEU A 160 -0.47 0.98 -0.59
N ILE A 161 0.26 1.33 0.47
CA ILE A 161 0.01 0.77 1.81
C ILE A 161 -1.42 1.06 2.25
N MET A 162 -1.86 2.31 2.10
CA MET A 162 -3.23 2.71 2.45
C MET A 162 -4.28 1.88 1.69
N ILE A 163 -4.04 1.53 0.41
CA ILE A 163 -4.92 0.64 -0.34
C ILE A 163 -4.95 -0.76 0.30
N ALA A 164 -3.81 -1.32 0.66
CA ALA A 164 -3.71 -2.62 1.30
C ALA A 164 -4.46 -2.65 2.65
N ASP A 165 -4.21 -1.65 3.51
CA ASP A 165 -4.83 -1.53 4.84
C ASP A 165 -6.36 -1.30 4.75
N ASN A 166 -6.79 -0.34 3.92
CA ASN A 166 -8.23 -0.10 3.70
C ASN A 166 -8.93 -1.37 3.16
N TYR A 167 -8.25 -2.18 2.34
CA TYR A 167 -8.77 -3.45 1.86
C TYR A 167 -8.90 -4.50 2.95
N LEU A 168 -7.92 -4.61 3.86
CA LEU A 168 -8.03 -5.48 5.05
C LEU A 168 -9.26 -5.15 5.87
N HIS A 169 -9.44 -3.87 6.20
CA HIS A 169 -10.59 -3.42 6.97
C HIS A 169 -11.92 -3.66 6.26
N LEU A 170 -11.97 -3.53 4.93
CA LEU A 170 -13.15 -3.84 4.13
C LEU A 170 -13.49 -5.34 4.21
N LYS A 171 -12.49 -6.23 4.12
CA LYS A 171 -12.68 -7.70 4.13
C LYS A 171 -13.03 -8.26 5.49
N LYS A 172 -12.32 -7.86 6.55
CA LYS A 172 -12.55 -8.33 7.92
C LYS A 172 -14.00 -8.12 8.37
N ARG A 173 -14.57 -6.96 8.05
CA ARG A 173 -15.96 -6.63 8.37
C ARG A 173 -16.99 -7.44 7.59
N ALA A 174 -16.69 -7.83 6.35
CA ALA A 174 -17.55 -8.74 5.59
C ALA A 174 -17.63 -10.12 6.28
N ILE A 175 -16.48 -10.66 6.71
CA ILE A 175 -16.38 -11.94 7.42
C ILE A 175 -17.11 -11.88 8.78
N ASP A 176 -16.93 -10.81 9.55
CA ASP A 176 -17.60 -10.65 10.85
C ASP A 176 -19.13 -10.55 10.70
N LYS A 177 -19.61 -9.88 9.64
CA LYS A 177 -21.05 -9.80 9.33
C LYS A 177 -21.63 -11.17 8.97
N GLU A 178 -20.94 -11.96 8.16
CA GLU A 178 -21.36 -13.32 7.82
C GLU A 178 -21.39 -14.25 9.04
N ARG A 179 -20.37 -14.17 9.91
CA ARG A 179 -20.32 -14.93 11.17
C ARG A 179 -21.50 -14.61 12.09
N ARG A 180 -21.83 -13.32 12.24
CA ARG A 180 -23.00 -12.87 13.04
C ARG A 180 -24.34 -13.33 12.45
N GLN A 181 -24.47 -13.38 11.13
CA GLN A 181 -25.69 -13.87 10.47
C GLN A 181 -25.87 -15.39 10.63
N ARG A 182 -24.77 -16.16 10.64
CA ARG A 182 -24.82 -17.61 10.91
C ARG A 182 -25.12 -17.93 12.38
N GLY A 183 -24.59 -17.14 13.32
CA GLY A 183 -24.85 -17.31 14.75
C GLY A 183 -26.25 -16.88 15.22
N ARG A 184 -27.05 -16.20 14.39
CA ARG A 184 -28.46 -15.85 14.67
C ARG A 184 -29.47 -16.84 14.09
N LYS A 185 -29.01 -17.87 13.39
CA LYS A 185 -29.84 -18.94 12.81
C LYS A 185 -29.84 -20.23 13.64
N HIS A 186 -29.24 -20.18 14.83
CA HIS A 186 -29.27 -21.21 15.87
C HIS A 186 -29.82 -20.60 17.15
#